data_AF-A0AAU0XX03-F1
#
_entry.id   AF-A0AAU0XX03-F1
#
_cell.length_a   1.000
_cell.length_b   1.000
_cell.length_c   1.000
_cell.angle_alpha   90.00
_cell.angle_beta   90.00
_cell.angle_gamma   90.00
#
_symmetry.space_group_name_H-M   'P 1'
#
loop_
_entity.id
_entity.type
_entity.pdbx_description
1 polymer ?
#
loop_
_entity_poly.entity_id
_entity_poly.type
_entity_poly.pdbx_seq_one_letter_code
_entity_poly.pdbx_strand_id
1 'polypeptide(L)' 'MADAATEFTYTTELTGAQQTDETRYVATHHLEDNFPGGTVDLRYRFTLRGDLIECLVIEP' A
#
# COMPACT_ATOMS: atom_id res chain seq x y z
N MET A 1 -16.75 8.88 3.29
CA MET A 1 -15.56 9.71 3.03
C MET A 1 -14.44 8.73 2.76
N ALA A 2 -13.96 8.70 1.52
CA ALA A 2 -12.83 7.86 1.11
C ALA A 2 -11.69 8.85 0.89
N ASP A 3 -10.72 8.86 1.79
CA ASP A 3 -9.51 9.66 1.67
C ASP A 3 -8.72 9.15 0.46
N ALA A 4 -9.03 9.77 -0.69
CA ALA A 4 -8.35 9.52 -1.94
C ALA A 4 -6.88 9.92 -1.78
N ALA A 5 -6.01 8.98 -2.16
CA ALA A 5 -4.56 9.08 -2.21
C ALA A 5 -4.04 10.52 -2.19
N THR A 6 -3.42 10.92 -1.09
CA THR A 6 -2.71 12.19 -1.07
C THR A 6 -1.49 12.07 -1.98
N GLU A 7 -1.48 12.85 -3.05
CA GLU A 7 -0.35 12.98 -3.98
C GLU A 7 0.83 13.63 -3.25
N PHE A 8 1.59 12.83 -2.52
CA PHE A 8 2.89 13.21 -2.04
C PHE A 8 3.93 12.58 -2.96
N THR A 9 4.82 13.39 -3.52
CA THR A 9 5.98 12.92 -4.28
C THR A 9 7.01 12.36 -3.30
N TYR A 10 6.77 11.14 -2.84
CA TYR A 10 7.75 10.36 -2.09
C TYR A 10 8.31 9.28 -2.99
N THR A 11 9.58 8.94 -2.79
CA THR A 11 10.17 7.75 -3.42
C THR A 11 9.66 6.55 -2.63
N THR A 12 8.75 5.78 -3.24
CA THR A 12 8.25 4.55 -2.65
C THR A 12 8.96 3.37 -3.30
N GLU A 13 9.68 2.60 -2.50
CA GLU A 13 10.31 1.37 -2.95
C GLU A 13 9.37 0.20 -2.62
N LEU A 14 8.88 -0.49 -3.65
CA LEU A 14 8.14 -1.72 -3.46
C LEU A 14 9.12 -2.80 -2.97
N THR A 15 9.18 -3.02 -1.66
CA THR A 15 10.06 -4.02 -1.04
C THR A 15 9.52 -5.43 -1.16
N GLY A 16 8.21 -5.57 -1.39
CA GLY A 16 7.63 -6.87 -1.67
C GLY A 16 6.17 -6.78 -2.08
N ALA A 17 5.76 -7.68 -2.98
CA ALA A 17 4.37 -7.93 -3.26
C ALA A 17 4.12 -9.42 -3.04
N GLN A 18 3.20 -9.74 -2.14
CA GLN A 18 2.81 -11.11 -1.86
C GLN A 18 1.31 -11.27 -2.00
N GLN A 19 0.91 -12.26 -2.78
CA GLN A 19 -0.46 -12.74 -2.79
C GLN A 19 -0.67 -13.57 -1.52
N THR A 20 -1.55 -13.10 -0.64
CA THR A 20 -1.92 -13.84 0.58
C THR A 20 -3.06 -14.82 0.30
N ASP A 21 -3.99 -14.46 -0.60
CA ASP A 21 -5.12 -15.31 -0.97
C ASP A 21 -5.46 -15.15 -2.46
N GLU A 22 -6.35 -16.00 -2.99
CA GLU A 22 -6.87 -15.91 -4.37
C GLU A 22 -7.43 -14.52 -4.71
N THR A 23 -7.91 -13.82 -3.69
CA THR A 23 -8.48 -12.48 -3.78
C THR A 23 -7.73 -11.44 -2.97
N ARG A 24 -6.62 -11.77 -2.29
CA ARG A 24 -5.92 -10.80 -1.43
C ARG A 24 -4.45 -10.67 -1.81
N TYR A 25 -4.06 -9.43 -2.06
CA TYR A 25 -2.69 -9.05 -2.38
C TYR A 25 -2.21 -8.05 -1.35
N VAL A 26 -0.98 -8.24 -0.88
CA VAL A 26 -0.32 -7.34 0.06
C VAL A 26 0.95 -6.85 -0.60
N ALA A 27 1.02 -5.55 -0.88
CA ALA A 27 2.21 -4.88 -1.36
C ALA A 27 2.80 -4.05 -0.22
N THR A 28 4.02 -4.37 0.17
CA THR A 28 4.80 -3.60 1.13
C THR A 28 5.62 -2.57 0.38
N HIS A 29 5.42 -1.32 0.74
CA HIS A 29 6.13 -0.17 0.22
C HIS A 29 6.93 0.46 1.35
N HIS A 30 8.22 0.58 1.13
CA HIS A 30 9.12 1.27 2.00
C HIS A 30 9.23 2.71 1.51
N LEU A 31 8.81 3.66 2.34
CA LEU A 31 8.95 5.08 2.04
C LEU A 31 10.14 5.60 2.82
N GLU A 32 11.19 5.93 2.09
CA GLU A 32 12.38 6.60 2.60
C GLU A 32 12.34 8.04 2.11
N ASP A 33 11.50 8.88 2.73
CA ASP A 33 11.50 10.31 2.44
C ASP A 33 10.93 11.14 3.60
N ASN A 34 11.31 12.40 3.67
CA ASN A 34 11.36 13.39 4.76
C ASN A 34 10.20 13.47 5.80
N PHE A 35 9.73 12.34 6.34
CA PHE A 35 8.90 12.28 7.53
C PHE A 35 9.79 12.40 8.77
N PRO A 36 9.36 13.13 9.82
CA PRO A 36 10.06 13.16 11.10
C PRO A 36 9.99 11.76 11.75
N GLY A 37 10.92 10.89 11.37
CA GLY A 37 10.89 9.45 11.62
C GLY A 37 11.79 8.65 10.66
N GLY A 38 12.19 9.23 9.53
CA GLY A 38 13.24 8.72 8.63
C GLY A 38 12.78 7.65 7.64
N THR A 39 11.86 6.79 8.04
CA THR A 39 11.44 5.63 7.23
C THR A 39 10.08 5.11 7.69
N VAL A 40 9.18 4.76 6.77
CA VAL A 40 7.90 4.08 7.10
C VAL A 40 7.61 2.95 6.13
N ASP A 41 7.20 1.80 6.68
CA ASP A 41 6.77 0.64 5.91
C ASP A 41 5.25 0.65 5.74
N LEU A 42 4.77 1.14 4.60
CA LEU A 42 3.34 1.11 4.27
C LEU A 42 2.96 -0.26 3.67
N ARG A 43 1.94 -0.88 4.25
CA ARG A 43 1.36 -2.14 3.77
C ARG A 43 0.06 -1.84 3.03
N TYR A 44 0.07 -2.07 1.72
CA TYR A 44 -1.08 -1.94 0.84
C TYR A 44 -1.75 -3.29 0.69
N ARG A 45 -2.92 -3.45 1.29
CA ARG A 45 -3.72 -4.66 1.17
C ARG A 45 -4.85 -4.43 0.18
N PHE A 46 -4.76 -5.08 -0.97
CA PHE A 46 -5.79 -5.12 -1.98
C PHE A 46 -6.63 -6.38 -1.78
N THR A 47 -7.94 -6.21 -1.75
CA THR A 47 -8.91 -7.30 -1.83
C THR A 47 -9.61 -7.18 -3.18
N LEU A 48 -9.46 -8.19 -4.02
CA LEU A 48 -10.13 -8.35 -5.29
C LEU A 48 -11.44 -9.11 -5.10
N ARG A 49 -12.42 -8.84 -5.95
CA ARG A 49 -13.62 -9.66 -6.08
C ARG A 49 -13.89 -9.87 -7.56
N GLY A 50 -13.55 -11.06 -8.04
CA GLY A 50 -13.44 -11.30 -9.47
C GLY A 50 -12.30 -10.45 -10.05
N ASP A 51 -12.59 -9.70 -11.11
CA ASP A 51 -11.62 -8.85 -11.82
C ASP A 51 -11.55 -7.41 -11.30
N LEU A 52 -12.21 -7.09 -10.18
CA LEU A 52 -12.29 -5.73 -9.62
C LEU A 52 -11.64 -5.64 -8.24
N ILE A 53 -11.06 -4.48 -7.92
CA ILE A 53 -10.60 -4.18 -6.56
C ILE A 53 -11.82 -3.83 -5.72
N GLU A 54 -12.18 -4.69 -4.77
CA GLU A 54 -13.29 -4.46 -3.83
C GLU A 54 -12.85 -3.58 -2.65
N CYS A 55 -11.61 -3.75 -2.17
CA CYS A 55 -11.12 -3.00 -1.02
C CYS A 55 -9.62 -2.73 -1.11
N LEU A 56 -9.22 -1.51 -0.75
CA LEU A 56 -7.83 -1.12 -0.55
C LEU A 56 -7.68 -0.61 0.87
N VAL A 57 -6.80 -1.26 1.64
CA VAL A 57 -6.45 -0.84 3.00
C VAL A 57 -4.96 -0.53 3.04
N ILE A 58 -4.62 0.68 3.50
CA ILE A 58 -3.25 1.14 3.66
C ILE A 58 -2.98 1.26 5.16
N GLU A 59 -2.02 0.49 5.65
CA GLU A 59 -1.61 0.51 7.07
C GLU A 59 -0.12 0.83 7.18
N PRO A 60 0.29 1.72 8.11
CA PRO A 60 1.68 1.89 8.51
C PRO A 60 2.16 0.80 9.49
#